data_AF-A0A8D9ADI6-F1
#
_entry.id   AF-A0A8D9ADI6-F1
#
_cell.length_a   1.000
_cell.length_b   1.000
_cell.length_c   1.000
_cell.angle_alpha   90.00
_cell.angle_beta   90.00
_cell.angle_gamma   90.00
#
_symmetry.space_group_name_H-M   'P 1'
#
loop_
_entity.id
_entity.type
_entity.pdbx_description
1 polymer ?
#
loop_
_entity_poly.entity_id
_entity_poly.type
_entity_poly.pdbx_seq_one_letter_code
_entity_poly.pdbx_strand_id
1 'polypeptide(L)'
;MILVNNIEKLYGMVYQPKYIKIFIYSFLSDLTCQFCAIGIGSNIEALLYHGKFCLNAPRIDKSHVYVCLFCDYHSYHSGHMKSHLRIHMGDKPFKCEYCNYA
;
A
#
# COMPACT_ATOMS: atom_id res chain seq x y z
N MET A 1 38.25 -17.65 11.25
CA MET A 1 38.59 -17.97 9.84
C MET A 1 37.95 -19.29 9.46
N ILE A 2 36.70 -19.27 9.00
CA ILE A 2 36.19 -20.20 7.97
C ILE A 2 35.20 -19.38 7.14
N LEU A 3 35.42 -19.40 5.83
CA LEU A 3 34.69 -18.68 4.80
C LEU A 3 33.67 -19.62 4.12
N VAL A 4 32.53 -19.02 3.79
CA VAL A 4 31.47 -19.36 2.81
C VAL A 4 30.78 -20.74 2.86
N ASN A 5 29.45 -20.76 3.03
CA ASN A 5 28.52 -20.80 1.88
C ASN A 5 27.03 -20.68 2.25
N ASN A 6 26.37 -19.80 1.51
CA ASN A 6 24.97 -19.69 1.10
C ASN A 6 23.89 -20.66 1.66
N ILE A 7 22.72 -20.04 1.92
CA ILE A 7 21.36 -20.59 2.16
C ILE A 7 21.04 -20.79 3.66
N GLU A 8 19.82 -20.40 4.06
CA GLU A 8 19.20 -20.56 5.41
C GLU A 8 19.20 -19.38 6.40
N LYS A 9 18.97 -18.14 5.93
CA LYS A 9 18.23 -17.13 6.71
C LYS A 9 16.71 -17.23 6.46
N LEU A 10 16.09 -18.39 6.68
CA LEU A 10 14.72 -18.64 6.20
C LEU A 10 13.57 -18.59 7.21
N TYR A 11 13.78 -18.42 8.52
CA TYR A 11 12.63 -18.46 9.45
C TYR A 11 12.76 -17.46 10.60
N GLY A 12 12.16 -16.29 10.43
CA GLY A 12 11.95 -15.29 11.49
C GLY A 12 10.46 -15.01 11.67
N MET A 13 9.90 -15.40 12.81
CA MET A 13 8.50 -15.18 13.17
C MET A 13 8.35 -13.79 13.81
N VAL A 14 7.37 -12.99 13.36
CA VAL A 14 6.87 -11.82 14.13
C VAL A 14 5.48 -12.17 14.63
N TYR A 15 5.34 -12.28 15.95
CA TYR A 15 4.10 -12.61 16.64
C TYR A 15 3.17 -11.38 16.72
N GLN A 16 1.97 -11.49 16.15
CA GLN A 16 0.81 -10.59 16.35
C GLN A 16 -0.44 -11.49 16.48
N PRO A 17 -1.31 -11.30 17.49
CA PRO A 17 -2.01 -12.42 18.11
C PRO A 17 -3.34 -12.85 17.45
N LYS A 18 -3.52 -12.74 16.12
CA LYS A 18 -4.78 -13.21 15.49
C LYS A 18 -4.74 -13.88 14.10
N TYR A 19 -3.66 -13.83 13.31
CA TYR A 19 -3.66 -14.51 12.00
C TYR A 19 -2.27 -15.02 11.58
N ILE A 20 -2.16 -16.32 11.30
CA ILE A 20 -0.96 -16.94 10.70
C ILE A 20 -0.93 -16.53 9.22
N LYS A 21 -0.05 -15.59 8.84
CA LYS A 21 0.22 -15.30 7.42
C LYS A 21 1.29 -16.24 6.89
N ILE A 22 0.89 -17.25 6.12
CA ILE A 22 1.81 -18.02 5.28
C ILE A 22 2.09 -17.16 4.03
N PHE A 23 3.24 -16.48 4.00
CA PHE A 23 3.72 -15.80 2.81
C PHE A 23 4.34 -16.83 1.86
N ILE A 24 3.60 -17.22 0.82
CA ILE A 24 4.15 -18.00 -0.30
C ILE A 24 4.82 -16.98 -1.24
N TYR A 25 6.15 -17.05 -1.35
CA TYR A 25 6.97 -16.13 -2.12
C TYR A 25 6.72 -16.25 -3.64
N SER A 26 5.67 -15.59 -4.13
CA SER A 26 5.44 -15.40 -5.57
C SER A 26 4.93 -14.01 -5.99
N PHE A 27 4.84 -13.01 -5.08
CA PHE A 27 4.33 -11.65 -5.39
C PHE A 27 5.04 -10.55 -4.57
N LEU A 28 6.29 -10.22 -4.91
CA LEU A 28 7.08 -9.20 -4.20
C LEU A 28 6.67 -7.73 -4.51
N SER A 29 5.58 -7.48 -5.23
CA SER A 29 5.24 -6.15 -5.77
C SER A 29 3.89 -5.57 -5.33
N ASP A 30 3.06 -6.33 -4.61
CA ASP A 30 1.69 -5.89 -4.37
C ASP A 30 1.60 -5.03 -3.10
N LEU A 31 1.11 -3.81 -3.27
CA LEU A 31 0.74 -2.97 -2.13
C LEU A 31 -0.42 -3.62 -1.39
N THR A 32 -0.22 -3.84 -0.09
CA THR A 32 -1.22 -4.46 0.78
C THR A 32 -1.93 -3.41 1.61
N CYS A 33 -3.22 -3.58 1.82
CA CYS A 33 -3.99 -2.73 2.72
C CYS A 33 -3.61 -3.00 4.17
N GLN A 34 -3.23 -1.96 4.93
CA GLN A 34 -2.88 -2.11 6.34
C GLN A 34 -4.05 -2.55 7.24
N PHE A 35 -5.30 -2.36 6.79
CA PHE A 35 -6.50 -2.63 7.59
C PHE A 35 -7.10 -4.02 7.37
N CYS A 36 -6.95 -4.60 6.18
CA CYS A 36 -7.52 -5.92 5.85
C CYS A 36 -6.53 -6.90 5.22
N ALA A 37 -5.28 -6.49 5.00
CA ALA A 37 -4.21 -7.28 4.41
C ALA A 37 -4.45 -7.79 2.97
N ILE A 38 -5.49 -7.31 2.29
CA ILE A 38 -5.74 -7.60 0.86
C ILE A 38 -4.67 -6.92 0.00
N GLY A 39 -4.10 -7.65 -0.96
CA GLY A 39 -3.21 -7.10 -1.99
C GLY A 39 -4.01 -6.40 -3.09
N ILE A 40 -3.61 -5.18 -3.46
CA ILE A 40 -4.39 -4.28 -4.33
C ILE A 40 -3.58 -3.85 -5.57
N GLY A 41 -2.29 -4.21 -5.64
CA GLY A 41 -1.37 -3.73 -6.68
C GLY A 41 -1.11 -2.21 -6.58
N SER A 42 -0.43 -1.63 -7.57
CA SER A 42 -0.02 -0.21 -7.60
C SER A 42 -0.93 0.71 -8.42
N ASN A 43 -2.11 0.25 -8.81
CA ASN A 43 -3.07 1.05 -9.55
C ASN A 43 -3.82 2.02 -8.63
N ILE A 44 -3.72 3.33 -8.88
CA ILE A 44 -4.34 4.38 -8.05
C ILE A 44 -5.87 4.22 -7.97
N GLU A 45 -6.55 3.83 -9.05
CA GLU A 45 -8.00 3.64 -9.03
C GLU A 45 -8.39 2.43 -8.16
N ALA A 46 -7.61 1.34 -8.22
CA ALA A 46 -7.83 0.18 -7.36
C ALA A 46 -7.63 0.53 -5.88
N LEU A 47 -6.58 1.30 -5.56
CA LEU A 47 -6.30 1.79 -4.22
C LEU A 47 -7.42 2.71 -3.72
N LEU A 48 -7.90 3.63 -4.56
CA LEU A 48 -8.99 4.56 -4.26
C LEU A 48 -10.31 3.82 -4.00
N TYR A 49 -10.64 2.86 -4.85
CA TYR A 49 -11.85 2.05 -4.71
C TYR A 49 -11.79 1.21 -3.43
N HIS A 50 -10.66 0.54 -3.18
CA HIS A 50 -10.48 -0.23 -1.96
C HIS A 50 -10.57 0.65 -0.71
N GLY A 51 -9.87 1.78 -0.66
CA GLY A 51 -9.96 2.73 0.46
C GLY A 51 -11.38 3.23 0.71
N LYS A 52 -12.17 3.41 -0.35
CA LYS A 52 -13.57 3.79 -0.23
C LYS A 52 -14.44 2.70 0.41
N PHE A 53 -14.22 1.42 0.09
CA PHE A 53 -15.10 0.33 0.49
C PHE A 53 -14.51 -0.64 1.53
N CYS A 54 -13.28 -0.40 2.00
CA CYS A 54 -12.68 -1.23 3.03
C CYS A 54 -13.50 -1.14 4.32
N LEU A 55 -14.03 -2.28 4.76
CA LEU A 55 -14.86 -2.38 5.96
C LEU A 55 -14.03 -2.31 7.25
N ASN A 56 -12.73 -2.58 7.14
CA ASN A 56 -11.81 -2.55 8.28
C ASN A 56 -11.11 -1.19 8.42
N ALA A 57 -11.26 -0.29 7.44
CA ALA A 57 -10.62 1.02 7.49
C ALA A 57 -11.38 1.96 8.44
N PRO A 58 -10.67 2.66 9.34
CA PRO A 58 -11.29 3.67 10.20
C PRO A 58 -11.80 4.84 9.36
N ARG A 59 -12.94 5.41 9.76
CA ARG A 59 -13.53 6.60 9.11
C ARG A 59 -13.82 7.63 10.17
N ILE A 60 -13.40 8.86 9.93
CA ILE A 60 -13.67 9.99 10.83
C ILE A 60 -15.18 10.20 10.98
N ASP A 61 -15.90 10.16 9.86
CA ASP A 61 -17.36 10.24 9.80
C ASP A 61 -17.88 9.67 8.46
N LYS A 62 -19.20 9.83 8.21
CA LYS A 62 -19.89 9.32 7.02
C LYS A 62 -19.52 10.03 5.72
N SER A 63 -18.99 11.25 5.77
CA SER A 63 -18.57 12.05 4.62
C SER A 63 -17.12 11.76 4.20
N HIS A 64 -16.24 11.44 5.15
CA HIS A 64 -14.83 11.08 4.92
C HIS A 64 -14.67 9.63 4.45
N VAL A 65 -15.26 9.32 3.30
CA VAL A 65 -15.30 7.95 2.78
C VAL A 65 -14.02 7.51 2.10
N TYR A 66 -13.15 8.43 1.68
CA TYR A 66 -11.88 8.08 1.05
C TYR A 66 -10.79 8.01 2.11
N VAL A 67 -10.28 6.80 2.38
CA VAL A 67 -9.25 6.51 3.38
C VAL A 67 -7.96 6.08 2.70
N CYS A 68 -6.83 6.65 3.12
CA CYS A 68 -5.52 6.19 2.65
C CYS A 68 -5.15 4.87 3.33
N LEU A 69 -4.59 3.93 2.56
CA LEU A 69 -4.26 2.58 3.04
C LEU A 69 -2.86 2.48 3.66
N PHE A 70 -2.11 3.59 3.66
CA PHE A 70 -0.69 3.62 3.99
C PHE A 70 -0.33 4.71 5.01
N CYS A 71 -1.26 5.60 5.34
CA CYS A 71 -1.10 6.65 6.36
C CYS A 71 -2.47 7.12 6.86
N ASP A 72 -2.48 8.07 7.79
CA ASP A 72 -3.70 8.55 8.46
C ASP A 72 -4.49 9.61 7.66
N TYR A 73 -4.21 9.77 6.37
CA TYR A 73 -4.91 10.74 5.52
C TYR A 73 -6.32 10.27 5.15
N HIS A 74 -7.29 11.18 5.27
CA HIS A 74 -8.69 10.96 4.95
C HIS A 74 -9.22 12.10 4.08
N SER A 75 -10.23 11.82 3.26
CA SER A 75 -10.87 12.83 2.41
C SER A 75 -12.33 12.49 2.16
N TYR A 76 -13.14 13.53 1.95
CA TYR A 76 -14.52 13.41 1.48
C TYR A 76 -14.62 13.45 -0.06
N HIS A 77 -13.53 13.78 -0.75
CA HIS A 77 -13.44 13.83 -2.21
C HIS A 77 -12.44 12.83 -2.79
N SER A 78 -12.87 12.15 -3.87
CA SER A 78 -12.02 11.22 -4.64
C SER A 78 -10.82 11.92 -5.25
N GLY A 79 -11.01 13.11 -5.81
CA GLY A 79 -9.93 13.88 -6.46
C GLY A 79 -8.77 14.17 -5.50
N HIS A 80 -9.08 14.61 -4.27
CA HIS A 80 -8.06 14.86 -3.25
C HIS A 80 -7.33 13.57 -2.85
N MET A 81 -8.06 12.46 -2.68
CA MET A 81 -7.43 11.18 -2.36
C MET A 81 -6.57 10.67 -3.53
N LYS A 82 -7.04 10.80 -4.76
CA LYS A 82 -6.29 10.43 -5.97
C LYS A 82 -4.97 11.19 -6.06
N SER A 83 -5.00 12.50 -5.86
CA SER A 83 -3.79 13.34 -5.83
C SER A 83 -2.86 12.94 -4.69
N HIS A 84 -3.40 12.68 -3.50
CA HIS A 84 -2.63 12.21 -2.35
C HIS A 84 -1.92 10.88 -2.63
N LEU A 85 -2.61 9.89 -3.23
CA LEU A 85 -2.04 8.58 -3.55
C LEU A 85 -0.84 8.65 -4.51
N ARG A 86 -0.72 9.71 -5.33
CA ARG A 86 0.45 9.90 -6.20
C ARG A 86 1.74 10.07 -5.41
N ILE A 87 1.68 10.61 -4.19
CA ILE A 87 2.85 10.76 -3.31
C ILE A 87 3.39 9.38 -2.89
N HIS A 88 2.50 8.43 -2.60
CA HIS A 88 2.89 7.06 -2.27
C HIS A 88 3.41 6.30 -3.51
N MET A 89 2.78 6.48 -4.66
CA MET A 89 3.14 5.76 -5.88
C MET A 89 4.33 6.38 -6.62
N GLY A 90 4.76 7.58 -6.23
CA GLY A 90 5.70 8.38 -7.01
C GLY A 90 5.19 8.65 -8.43
N ASP A 91 3.87 8.70 -8.61
CA ASP A 91 3.24 8.85 -9.93
C ASP A 91 3.36 10.30 -10.41
N LYS A 92 4.00 10.48 -11.58
CA LYS A 92 4.33 11.77 -12.16
C LYS A 92 3.74 11.87 -13.56
N PRO A 93 2.44 12.15 -13.68
CA PRO A 93 1.73 12.10 -14.96
C PRO A 93 2.12 13.23 -15.92
N PHE A 94 2.74 14.30 -15.41
CA PHE A 94 3.16 15.45 -16.21
C PHE A 94 4.67 15.48 -16.29
N LYS A 95 5.22 15.02 -17.41
CA LYS A 95 6.65 15.08 -17.70
C LYS A 95 6.96 16.35 -18.47
N CYS A 96 7.99 17.10 -18.07
CA CYS A 96 8.50 18.19 -18.89
C CYS A 96 9.23 17.60 -20.11
N GLU A 97 8.94 18.09 -21.32
CA GLU A 97 9.66 17.67 -22.53
C GLU A 97 11.06 18.30 -22.62
N TYR A 98 11.26 19.44 -21.95
CA TYR A 98 12.51 20.21 -21.99
C TYR A 98 13.48 19.88 -20.87
N CYS A 99 13.05 19.16 -19.83
CA CYS A 99 13.92 18.73 -18.75
C CYS A 99 13.46 17.41 -18.14
N ASN A 100 14.37 16.72 -17.43
CA ASN A 100 14.04 15.46 -16.75
C ASN A 100 13.22 15.64 -15.46
N TYR A 101 12.71 16.85 -15.19
CA TYR A 101 11.80 17.08 -14.08
C TYR A 101 10.41 16.55 -14.46
N ALA A 102 9.98 15.55 -13.73
CA ALA A 102 8.61 15.05 -13.68
C ALA A 102 8.16 15.15 -12.23
#